data_AF-A0A661W939-F1
#
_entry.id   AF-A0A661W939-F1
#
_cell.length_a   1.000
_cell.length_b   1.000
_cell.length_c   1.000
_cell.angle_alpha   90.00
_cell.angle_beta   90.00
_cell.angle_gamma   90.00
#
_symmetry.space_group_name_H-M   'P 1'
#
loop_
_entity.id
_entity.type
_entity.pdbx_description
1 polymer ?
#
loop_
_entity_poly.entity_id
_entity_poly.type
_entity_poly.pdbx_seq_one_letter_code
_entity_poly.pdbx_strand_id
1 'polypeptide(L)'
;MLDAQYELVKEYIKIEKFPEPVWDMRLKINQLRFKGFLFRIIEELSEAQESLLENDITNFWTEIADSMAFALEIGIVSGILPGRDLWALAFIPRIAPANYDYSTVREWFWESTYQLGMVSNVLRSKEWKQTEVLPDMEKFKELMQDFYRTYFNGFSKIGCSEAHIVEWYLKKNAVNVFRQRSKY
;
A
#
# COMPACT_ATOMS: atom_id res chain seq x y z
N MET A 1 6.90 3.01 -13.07
CA MET A 1 6.40 3.14 -11.68
C MET A 1 7.20 2.26 -10.75
N LEU A 2 7.16 0.93 -10.91
CA LEU A 2 7.83 -0.01 -10.02
C LEU A 2 9.34 0.20 -9.90
N ASP A 3 10.06 0.40 -11.01
CA ASP A 3 11.52 0.65 -10.96
C ASP A 3 11.86 1.91 -10.17
N ALA A 4 11.06 2.97 -10.32
CA ALA A 4 11.23 4.21 -9.56
C ALA A 4 10.94 4.01 -8.07
N GLN A 5 9.95 3.18 -7.72
CA GLN A 5 9.69 2.81 -6.33
C GLN A 5 10.81 1.96 -5.75
N TYR A 6 11.38 1.05 -6.56
CA TYR A 6 12.47 0.19 -6.13
C TYR A 6 13.71 1.00 -5.70
N GLU A 7 14.05 2.05 -6.45
CA GLU A 7 15.13 2.95 -6.06
C GLU A 7 14.81 3.74 -4.78
N LEU A 8 13.57 4.20 -4.58
CA LEU A 8 13.15 4.83 -3.32
C LEU A 8 13.29 3.88 -2.13
N VAL A 9 12.85 2.63 -2.29
CA VAL A 9 12.92 1.60 -1.24
C VAL A 9 14.36 1.34 -0.83
N LYS A 10 15.31 1.24 -1.78
CA LYS A 10 16.73 1.06 -1.45
C LYS A 10 17.27 2.19 -0.57
N GLU A 11 16.91 3.43 -0.86
CA GLU A 11 17.33 4.57 -0.04
C GLU A 11 16.70 4.55 1.35
N TYR A 12 15.41 4.24 1.47
CA TYR A 12 14.76 4.07 2.78
C TYR A 12 15.37 2.93 3.60
N ILE A 13 15.72 1.81 2.96
CA ILE A 13 16.36 0.68 3.61
C ILE A 13 17.72 1.06 4.20
N LYS A 14 18.50 1.92 3.53
CA LYS A 14 19.74 2.48 4.07
C LYS A 14 19.49 3.37 5.29
N ILE A 15 18.47 4.22 5.23
CA ILE A 15 18.11 5.16 6.31
C ILE A 15 17.62 4.40 7.55
N GLU A 16 16.66 3.48 7.37
CA GLU A 16 16.03 2.70 8.44
C GLU A 16 16.87 1.48 8.87
N LYS A 17 17.99 1.21 8.20
CA LYS A 17 18.90 0.07 8.43
C LYS A 17 18.19 -1.28 8.34
N PHE A 18 17.36 -1.43 7.31
CA PHE A 18 16.68 -2.67 6.99
C PHE A 18 17.54 -3.59 6.13
N PRO A 19 17.20 -4.89 6.01
CA PRO A 19 17.85 -5.77 5.04
C PRO A 19 17.44 -5.38 3.62
N GLU A 20 18.27 -5.74 2.65
CA GLU A 20 17.94 -5.61 1.22
C GLU A 20 16.66 -6.41 0.88
N PRO A 21 15.79 -5.91 -0.03
CA PRO A 21 14.66 -6.70 -0.53
C PRO A 21 15.17 -7.93 -1.29
N VAL A 22 14.52 -9.11 -1.27
CA VAL A 22 13.26 -9.56 -0.69
C VAL A 22 13.48 -10.11 0.74
N TRP A 23 12.64 -9.72 1.70
CA TRP A 23 12.76 -10.11 3.10
C TRP A 23 12.19 -11.50 3.38
N ASP A 24 12.90 -12.30 4.19
CA ASP A 24 12.35 -13.56 4.70
C ASP A 24 11.32 -13.28 5.80
N MET A 25 10.04 -13.45 5.48
CA MET A 25 8.91 -13.28 6.40
C MET A 25 8.86 -14.35 7.50
N ARG A 26 9.67 -15.40 7.45
CA ARG A 26 9.78 -16.36 8.56
C ARG A 26 10.51 -15.76 9.76
N LEU A 27 11.34 -14.75 9.56
CA LEU A 27 12.07 -14.07 10.62
C LEU A 27 11.16 -13.10 11.38
N LYS A 28 11.05 -13.27 12.70
CA LYS A 28 10.22 -12.43 13.58
C LYS A 28 10.48 -10.93 13.40
N ILE A 29 11.74 -10.53 13.26
CA ILE A 29 12.11 -9.12 13.06
C ILE A 29 11.57 -8.54 11.75
N ASN A 30 11.58 -9.32 10.66
CA ASN A 30 11.04 -8.88 9.38
C ASN A 30 9.52 -8.80 9.42
N GLN A 31 8.86 -9.72 10.14
CA GLN A 31 7.41 -9.64 10.36
C GLN A 31 7.01 -8.36 11.12
N LEU A 32 7.76 -7.99 12.17
CA LEU A 32 7.49 -6.77 12.93
C LEU A 32 7.67 -5.51 12.06
N ARG A 33 8.76 -5.44 11.29
CA ARG A 33 8.99 -4.36 10.32
C ARG A 33 7.89 -4.28 9.28
N PHE A 34 7.53 -5.42 8.68
CA PHE A 34 6.50 -5.50 7.65
C PHE A 34 5.14 -5.04 8.18
N LYS A 35 4.78 -5.41 9.42
CA LYS A 35 3.57 -4.89 10.08
C LYS A 35 3.57 -3.36 10.24
N GLY A 36 4.74 -2.76 10.48
CA GLY A 36 4.88 -1.31 10.46
C GLY A 36 4.54 -0.72 9.09
N PHE A 37 4.96 -1.35 7.99
CA PHE A 37 4.62 -0.90 6.64
C PHE A 37 3.13 -1.08 6.33
N LEU A 38 2.52 -2.19 6.77
CA LEU A 38 1.06 -2.37 6.65
C LEU A 38 0.31 -1.26 7.38
N PHE A 39 0.79 -0.86 8.56
CA PHE A 39 0.17 0.21 9.34
C PHE A 39 0.30 1.58 8.65
N ARG A 40 1.44 1.90 8.02
CA ARG A 40 1.60 3.11 7.21
C ARG A 40 0.49 3.21 6.15
N ILE A 41 0.18 2.12 5.43
CA ILE A 41 -0.92 2.13 4.45
C ILE A 41 -2.28 2.43 5.12
N ILE A 42 -2.54 1.88 6.30
CA ILE A 42 -3.78 2.11 7.04
C ILE A 42 -3.90 3.57 7.50
N GLU A 43 -2.79 4.16 7.95
CA GLU A 43 -2.69 5.56 8.36
C GLU A 43 -3.03 6.49 7.19
N GLU A 44 -2.36 6.34 6.05
CA GLU A 44 -2.61 7.13 4.83
C GLU A 44 -4.06 6.97 4.30
N LEU A 45 -4.63 5.76 4.36
CA LEU A 45 -6.05 5.56 3.99
C LEU A 45 -7.00 6.26 4.97
N SER A 46 -6.63 6.38 6.24
CA SER A 46 -7.42 7.07 7.26
C SER A 46 -7.37 8.59 7.04
N GLU A 47 -6.19 9.14 6.74
CA GLU A 47 -6.00 10.56 6.41
C GLU A 47 -6.72 10.93 5.10
N ALA A 48 -6.74 10.04 4.11
CA ALA A 48 -7.57 10.19 2.92
C ALA A 48 -9.06 10.29 3.28
N GLN A 49 -9.54 9.47 4.22
CA GLN A 49 -10.94 9.48 4.62
C GLN A 49 -11.33 10.78 5.33
N GLU A 50 -10.44 11.27 6.20
CA GLU A 50 -10.59 12.57 6.86
C GLU A 50 -10.67 13.70 5.84
N SER A 51 -9.77 13.70 4.85
CA SER A 51 -9.76 14.69 3.76
C SER A 51 -11.09 14.73 2.99
N LEU A 52 -11.72 13.56 2.75
CA LEU A 52 -13.05 13.51 2.13
C LEU A 52 -14.15 14.11 3.01
N LEU A 53 -14.10 13.86 4.32
CA LEU A 53 -15.06 14.43 5.27
C LEU A 53 -14.95 15.97 5.32
N GLU A 54 -13.74 16.49 5.16
CA GLU A 54 -13.44 17.92 5.13
C GLU A 54 -13.67 18.56 3.75
N ASN A 55 -14.00 17.76 2.72
CA ASN A 55 -14.08 18.15 1.31
C ASN A 55 -12.74 18.67 0.73
N ASP A 56 -11.60 18.29 1.30
CA ASP A 56 -10.29 18.52 0.72
C ASP A 56 -9.92 17.41 -0.27
N ILE A 57 -10.41 17.56 -1.50
CA ILE A 57 -10.14 16.60 -2.58
C ILE A 57 -8.65 16.57 -2.96
N THR A 58 -7.92 17.66 -2.78
CA THR A 58 -6.50 17.72 -3.14
C THR A 58 -5.68 16.90 -2.14
N ASN A 59 -5.96 17.07 -0.85
CA ASN A 59 -5.32 16.28 0.19
C ASN A 59 -5.71 14.81 0.09
N PHE A 60 -6.99 14.51 -0.19
CA PHE A 60 -7.43 13.14 -0.45
C PHE A 60 -6.56 12.42 -1.49
N TRP A 61 -6.31 13.03 -2.65
CA TRP A 61 -5.47 12.41 -3.68
C TRP A 61 -3.99 12.31 -3.30
N THR A 62 -3.52 13.21 -2.42
CA THR A 62 -2.18 13.15 -1.86
C THR A 62 -2.03 11.91 -0.99
N GLU A 63 -2.93 11.69 -0.03
CA GLU A 63 -2.86 10.53 0.87
C GLU A 63 -3.14 9.20 0.16
N ILE A 64 -3.97 9.25 -0.89
CA ILE A 64 -4.11 8.11 -1.80
C ILE A 64 -2.78 7.79 -2.52
N ALA A 65 -2.01 8.80 -2.96
CA ALA A 65 -0.71 8.56 -3.58
C ALA A 65 0.31 8.02 -2.57
N ASP A 66 0.25 8.47 -1.32
CA ASP A 66 1.10 8.02 -0.22
C ASP A 66 0.81 6.55 0.13
N SER A 67 -0.45 6.20 0.33
CA SER A 67 -0.87 4.81 0.56
C SER A 67 -0.46 3.89 -0.59
N MET A 68 -0.52 4.37 -1.84
CA MET A 68 -0.12 3.58 -3.02
C MET A 68 1.39 3.38 -3.06
N ALA A 69 2.19 4.39 -2.71
CA ALA A 69 3.63 4.25 -2.59
C ALA A 69 3.94 3.11 -1.61
N PHE A 70 3.38 3.15 -0.40
CA PHE A 70 3.57 2.08 0.59
C PHE A 70 3.03 0.71 0.14
N ALA A 71 1.91 0.66 -0.58
CA ALA A 71 1.40 -0.58 -1.16
C ALA A 71 2.40 -1.24 -2.14
N LEU A 72 3.14 -0.43 -2.91
CA LEU A 72 4.22 -0.94 -3.77
C LEU A 72 5.45 -1.34 -2.96
N GLU A 73 5.78 -0.61 -1.89
CA GLU A 73 6.88 -0.95 -0.99
C GLU A 73 6.69 -2.31 -0.33
N ILE A 74 5.50 -2.61 0.21
CA ILE A 74 5.22 -3.94 0.80
C ILE A 74 5.37 -5.05 -0.24
N GLY A 75 5.11 -4.78 -1.52
CA GLY A 75 5.28 -5.75 -2.60
C GLY A 75 6.73 -6.00 -2.95
N ILE A 76 7.53 -4.93 -2.97
CA ILE A 76 8.98 -5.00 -3.17
C ILE A 76 9.64 -5.78 -2.03
N VAL A 77 9.36 -5.42 -0.77
CA VAL A 77 10.04 -6.04 0.38
C VAL A 77 9.56 -7.47 0.62
N SER A 78 8.31 -7.83 0.27
CA SER A 78 7.83 -9.21 0.37
C SER A 78 8.16 -10.07 -0.86
N GLY A 79 8.54 -9.46 -1.97
CA GLY A 79 8.67 -10.14 -3.27
C GLY A 79 7.33 -10.53 -3.91
N ILE A 80 6.21 -10.09 -3.35
CA ILE A 80 4.86 -10.34 -3.86
C ILE A 80 4.34 -9.04 -4.45
N LEU A 81 4.52 -8.86 -5.75
CA LEU A 81 4.06 -7.67 -6.45
C LEU A 81 2.60 -7.82 -6.91
N PRO A 82 1.88 -6.70 -7.08
CA PRO A 82 0.63 -6.74 -7.83
C PRO A 82 0.92 -7.26 -9.24
N GLY A 83 0.31 -8.38 -9.61
CA GLY A 83 0.48 -8.99 -10.95
C GLY A 83 0.16 -7.99 -12.06
N ARG A 84 0.66 -8.21 -13.28
CA ARG A 84 0.41 -7.33 -14.43
C ARG A 84 -1.10 -7.11 -14.69
N ASP A 85 -1.92 -8.11 -14.40
CA ASP A 85 -3.38 -8.04 -14.55
C ASP A 85 -4.08 -7.25 -13.42
N LEU A 86 -3.40 -6.99 -12.30
CA LEU A 86 -3.90 -6.10 -11.24
C LEU A 86 -3.68 -4.61 -11.60
N TRP A 87 -2.71 -4.34 -12.47
CA TRP A 87 -2.56 -3.06 -13.18
C TRP A 87 -3.41 -2.98 -14.44
N ALA A 88 -4.14 -4.04 -14.81
CA ALA A 88 -5.06 -3.99 -15.94
C ALA A 88 -6.29 -3.18 -15.53
N LEU A 89 -6.06 -1.86 -15.46
CA LEU A 89 -6.99 -0.76 -15.60
C LEU A 89 -7.78 -0.84 -16.93
N ALA A 90 -7.51 -1.87 -17.74
CA ALA A 90 -8.26 -2.31 -18.92
C ALA A 90 -9.74 -2.63 -18.66
N PHE A 91 -10.18 -2.72 -17.40
CA PHE A 91 -11.60 -2.85 -17.03
C PHE A 91 -12.17 -1.63 -16.30
N ILE A 92 -11.47 -0.50 -16.26
CA ILE A 92 -12.11 0.77 -15.85
C ILE A 92 -13.05 1.17 -16.99
N PRO A 93 -14.38 1.13 -16.79
CA PRO A 93 -15.29 1.71 -17.77
C PRO A 93 -14.91 3.17 -17.91
N ARG A 94 -14.62 3.60 -19.14
CA ARG A 94 -14.36 4.99 -19.48
C ARG A 94 -15.33 5.89 -18.72
N ILE A 95 -14.77 6.62 -17.74
CA ILE A 95 -15.31 7.84 -17.12
C ILE A 95 -16.81 7.73 -16.79
N ALA A 96 -17.14 7.24 -15.60
CA ALA A 96 -18.34 7.73 -14.93
C ALA A 96 -18.01 9.06 -14.26
N PRO A 97 -18.91 10.07 -14.29
CA PRO A 97 -18.70 11.31 -13.55
C PRO A 97 -18.48 10.99 -12.07
N ALA A 98 -17.51 11.67 -11.45
CA ALA A 98 -17.13 11.53 -10.06
C ALA A 98 -18.28 11.96 -9.14
N ASN A 99 -19.22 11.05 -8.91
CA ASN A 99 -20.05 11.08 -7.71
C ASN A 99 -19.26 10.28 -6.67
N TYR A 100 -18.43 10.96 -5.88
CA TYR A 100 -17.75 10.36 -4.73
C TYR A 100 -18.83 9.93 -3.74
N ASP A 101 -19.32 8.71 -3.91
CA ASP A 101 -20.20 8.10 -2.93
C ASP A 101 -19.35 7.72 -1.72
N TYR A 102 -19.50 8.50 -0.65
CA TYR A 102 -18.81 8.31 0.61
C TYR A 102 -18.96 6.87 1.13
N SER A 103 -20.11 6.22 0.89
CA SER A 103 -20.32 4.83 1.31
C SER A 103 -19.43 3.88 0.51
N THR A 104 -19.33 4.07 -0.81
CA THR A 104 -18.45 3.30 -1.69
C THR A 104 -16.97 3.47 -1.33
N VAL A 105 -16.50 4.69 -1.02
CA VAL A 105 -15.10 4.93 -0.59
C VAL A 105 -14.83 4.28 0.76
N ARG A 106 -15.73 4.47 1.74
CA ARG A 106 -15.61 3.90 3.07
C ARG A 106 -15.58 2.37 3.04
N GLU A 107 -16.40 1.75 2.21
CA GLU A 107 -16.39 0.29 2.01
C GLU A 107 -15.05 -0.18 1.43
N TRP A 108 -14.51 0.54 0.44
CA TRP A 108 -13.20 0.21 -0.12
C TRP A 108 -12.08 0.30 0.91
N PHE A 109 -12.07 1.36 1.73
CA PHE A 109 -11.09 1.52 2.79
C PHE A 109 -11.24 0.45 3.87
N TRP A 110 -12.46 0.16 4.29
CA TRP A 110 -12.73 -0.93 5.22
C TRP A 110 -12.24 -2.28 4.70
N GLU A 111 -12.56 -2.63 3.45
CA GLU A 111 -12.13 -3.92 2.88
C GLU A 111 -10.60 -3.98 2.73
N SER A 112 -9.96 -2.88 2.32
CA SER A 112 -8.50 -2.82 2.20
C SER A 112 -7.81 -2.98 3.56
N THR A 113 -8.30 -2.28 4.59
CA THR A 113 -7.76 -2.37 5.96
C THR A 113 -8.03 -3.75 6.59
N TYR A 114 -9.19 -4.36 6.32
CA TYR A 114 -9.50 -5.73 6.71
C TYR A 114 -8.49 -6.73 6.12
N GLN A 115 -8.22 -6.66 4.81
CA GLN A 115 -7.24 -7.54 4.16
C GLN A 115 -5.83 -7.33 4.72
N LEU A 116 -5.40 -6.09 4.96
CA LEU A 116 -4.13 -5.80 5.65
C LEU A 116 -4.08 -6.39 7.07
N GLY A 117 -5.19 -6.35 7.80
CA GLY A 117 -5.34 -7.00 9.10
C GLY A 117 -5.16 -8.52 9.02
N MET A 118 -5.70 -9.14 7.97
CA MET A 118 -5.54 -10.58 7.72
C MET A 118 -4.08 -10.93 7.36
N VAL A 119 -3.42 -10.11 6.54
CA VAL A 119 -1.97 -10.21 6.27
C VAL A 119 -1.17 -10.07 7.57
N SER A 120 -1.49 -9.10 8.42
CA SER A 120 -0.84 -8.94 9.72
C SER A 120 -1.07 -10.15 10.65
N ASN A 121 -2.25 -10.77 10.61
CA ASN A 121 -2.59 -11.92 11.44
C ASN A 121 -1.86 -13.22 11.04
N VAL A 122 -1.61 -13.43 9.74
CA VAL A 122 -0.84 -14.61 9.29
C VAL A 122 0.63 -14.50 9.68
N LEU A 123 1.15 -13.27 9.79
CA LEU A 123 2.44 -12.98 10.40
C LEU A 123 2.34 -13.18 11.91
N ARG A 124 2.74 -14.36 12.39
CA ARG A 124 2.53 -14.81 13.78
C ARG A 124 3.42 -14.09 14.82
N SER A 125 4.16 -13.04 14.45
CA SER A 125 4.94 -12.21 15.36
C SER A 125 4.04 -11.52 16.39
N LYS A 126 3.91 -12.15 17.55
CA LYS A 126 3.36 -11.53 18.77
C LYS A 126 4.52 -11.37 19.73
N GLU A 127 4.82 -10.13 20.12
CA GLU A 127 5.96 -9.82 20.99
C GLU A 127 5.87 -10.56 22.34
N TRP A 128 4.64 -10.75 22.84
CA TRP A 128 4.34 -11.43 24.10
C TRP A 128 4.36 -12.96 24.05
N LYS A 129 4.48 -13.60 22.88
CA LYS A 129 4.57 -15.07 22.76
C LYS A 129 6.03 -15.53 22.83
N GLN A 130 6.30 -16.48 23.72
CA GLN A 130 7.62 -17.11 23.89
C GLN A 130 7.92 -18.16 22.81
N THR A 131 6.91 -18.86 22.29
CA THR A 131 7.08 -19.83 21.21
C THR A 131 6.90 -19.18 19.85
N GLU A 132 7.87 -19.37 18.96
CA GLU A 132 7.76 -18.94 17.57
C GLU A 132 6.88 -19.93 16.79
N VAL A 133 5.82 -19.41 16.18
CA VAL A 133 5.02 -20.15 15.20
C VAL A 133 5.41 -19.62 13.84
N LEU A 134 5.85 -20.50 12.94
CA LEU A 134 6.17 -20.09 11.58
C LEU A 134 4.89 -19.62 10.86
N PRO A 135 4.96 -18.52 10.10
CA PRO A 135 3.83 -18.08 9.29
C PRO A 135 3.58 -19.06 8.14
N ASP A 136 2.31 -19.18 7.77
CA ASP A 136 1.91 -19.88 6.55
C ASP A 136 2.20 -18.98 5.34
N MET A 137 3.25 -19.32 4.60
CA MET A 137 3.74 -18.50 3.49
C MET A 137 2.86 -18.58 2.24
N GLU A 138 2.17 -19.70 2.01
CA GLU A 138 1.19 -19.78 0.92
C GLU A 138 -0.01 -18.90 1.26
N LYS A 139 -0.51 -18.99 2.50
CA LYS A 139 -1.62 -18.13 2.92
C LYS A 139 -1.25 -16.65 2.93
N PHE A 140 -0.03 -16.31 3.31
CA PHE A 140 0.49 -14.94 3.22
C PHE A 140 0.46 -14.41 1.79
N LYS A 141 0.89 -15.21 0.81
CA LYS A 141 0.87 -14.84 -0.60
C LYS A 141 -0.54 -14.62 -1.12
N GLU A 142 -1.48 -15.52 -0.80
CA GLU A 142 -2.90 -15.36 -1.16
C GLU A 142 -3.47 -14.04 -0.61
N LEU A 143 -3.29 -13.78 0.69
CA LEU A 143 -3.83 -12.59 1.34
C LEU A 143 -3.22 -11.29 0.79
N MET A 144 -1.93 -11.29 0.44
CA MET A 144 -1.29 -10.15 -0.24
C MET A 144 -1.91 -9.90 -1.62
N GLN A 145 -2.20 -10.96 -2.39
CA GLN A 145 -2.85 -10.83 -3.70
C GLN A 145 -4.30 -10.36 -3.58
N ASP A 146 -5.03 -10.82 -2.57
CA ASP A 146 -6.38 -10.36 -2.27
C ASP A 146 -6.40 -8.89 -1.86
N PHE A 147 -5.47 -8.47 -1.00
CA PHE A 147 -5.26 -7.06 -0.67
C PHE A 147 -5.04 -6.23 -1.94
N TYR A 148 -4.10 -6.62 -2.81
CA TYR A 148 -3.84 -5.84 -4.02
C TYR A 148 -5.04 -5.77 -4.95
N ARG A 149 -5.77 -6.88 -5.12
CA ARG A 149 -6.98 -6.90 -5.93
C ARG A 149 -8.01 -5.92 -5.39
N THR A 150 -8.30 -5.95 -4.09
CA THR A 150 -9.23 -5.03 -3.44
C THR A 150 -8.75 -3.58 -3.56
N TYR A 151 -7.49 -3.34 -3.22
CA TYR A 151 -6.91 -2.00 -3.17
C TYR A 151 -6.94 -1.34 -4.54
N PHE A 152 -6.39 -2.00 -5.58
CA PHE A 152 -6.33 -1.43 -6.92
C PHE A 152 -7.70 -1.36 -7.62
N ASN A 153 -8.61 -2.31 -7.37
CA ASN A 153 -9.97 -2.22 -7.92
C ASN A 153 -10.75 -1.05 -7.32
N GLY A 154 -10.45 -0.62 -6.10
CA GLY A 154 -11.10 0.52 -5.48
C GLY A 154 -10.89 1.85 -6.21
N PHE A 155 -9.77 2.01 -6.94
CA PHE A 155 -9.57 3.19 -7.78
C PHE A 155 -10.65 3.36 -8.84
N SER A 156 -11.16 2.25 -9.39
CA SER A 156 -12.27 2.28 -10.36
C SER A 156 -13.58 2.72 -9.70
N LYS A 157 -13.80 2.35 -8.44
CA LYS A 157 -15.01 2.71 -7.67
C LYS A 157 -15.09 4.19 -7.36
N ILE A 158 -13.95 4.88 -7.27
CA ILE A 158 -13.88 6.32 -7.02
C ILE A 158 -13.76 7.15 -8.31
N GLY A 159 -13.98 6.52 -9.47
CA GLY A 159 -13.93 7.20 -10.78
C GLY A 159 -12.53 7.63 -11.21
N CYS A 160 -11.47 7.02 -10.64
CA CYS A 160 -10.11 7.37 -10.99
C CYS A 160 -9.70 6.74 -12.32
N SER A 161 -9.08 7.52 -13.20
CA SER A 161 -8.46 6.99 -14.42
C SER A 161 -7.02 6.54 -14.13
N GLU A 162 -6.51 5.60 -14.94
CA GLU A 162 -5.10 5.20 -14.91
C GLU A 162 -4.14 6.40 -14.97
N ALA A 163 -4.38 7.32 -15.91
CA ALA A 163 -3.55 8.50 -16.09
C ALA A 163 -3.48 9.36 -14.82
N HIS A 164 -4.62 9.50 -14.12
CA HIS A 164 -4.70 10.27 -12.88
C HIS A 164 -3.91 9.61 -11.74
N ILE A 165 -4.02 8.29 -11.59
CA ILE A 165 -3.24 7.52 -10.59
C ILE A 165 -1.74 7.66 -10.86
N VAL A 166 -1.33 7.50 -12.12
CA VAL A 166 0.08 7.63 -12.52
C VAL A 166 0.59 9.04 -12.26
N GLU A 167 -0.20 10.08 -12.57
CA GLU A 167 0.18 11.46 -12.31
C GLU A 167 0.45 11.71 -10.82
N TRP A 168 -0.49 11.33 -9.95
CA TRP A 168 -0.35 11.53 -8.51
C TRP A 168 0.80 10.71 -7.92
N TYR A 169 0.98 9.48 -8.38
CA TYR A 169 2.17 8.69 -8.03
C TYR A 169 3.46 9.42 -8.36
N LEU A 170 3.58 9.95 -9.59
CA LEU A 170 4.82 10.61 -10.03
C LEU A 170 5.09 11.89 -9.23
N LYS A 171 4.05 12.65 -8.87
CA LYS A 171 4.16 13.79 -7.94
C LYS A 171 4.69 13.33 -6.58
N LYS A 172 4.10 12.28 -6.00
CA LYS A 172 4.56 11.73 -4.72
C LYS A 172 5.99 11.21 -4.79
N ASN A 173 6.34 10.46 -5.84
CA ASN A 173 7.69 9.95 -6.05
C ASN A 173 8.71 11.10 -6.06
N ALA A 174 8.42 12.20 -6.78
CA ALA A 174 9.29 13.38 -6.81
C ALA A 174 9.47 14.02 -5.42
N VAL A 175 8.39 14.13 -4.64
CA VAL A 175 8.44 14.64 -3.25
C VAL A 175 9.29 13.72 -2.36
N ASN A 176 9.13 12.41 -2.44
CA ASN A 176 9.92 11.46 -1.65
C ASN A 176 11.41 11.49 -2.03
N VAL A 177 11.73 11.56 -3.33
CA VAL A 177 13.11 11.76 -3.80
C VAL A 177 13.70 13.05 -3.23
N PHE A 178 12.92 14.13 -3.21
CA PHE A 178 13.35 15.39 -2.62
C PHE A 178 13.62 15.24 -1.11
N ARG A 179 12.68 14.68 -0.33
CA ARG A 179 12.82 14.46 1.13
C ARG A 179 14.07 13.66 1.48
N GLN A 180 14.31 12.56 0.76
CA GLN A 180 15.50 11.72 0.95
C GLN A 180 16.80 12.49 0.67
N ARG A 181 16.83 13.32 -0.39
CA ARG A 181 18.01 14.14 -0.73
C ARG A 181 18.23 15.29 0.24
N SER A 182 17.15 15.93 0.71
CA SER A 182 17.21 17.08 1.61
C SER A 182 17.39 16.70 3.08
N LYS A 183 17.28 15.42 3.44
CA LYS A 183 17.22 14.92 4.83
C LYS A 183 16.13 15.62 5.66
N TYR A 184 15.01 15.92 5.00
CA TYR A 184 13.81 16.41 5.66
C TYR A 184 13.05 15.25 6.29
#